data_AF-A0A359IGB8-F1
#
_entry.id   AF-A0A359IGB8-F1
#
_cell.length_a   1.000
_cell.length_b   1.000
_cell.length_c   1.000
_cell.angle_alpha   90.00
_cell.angle_beta   90.00
_cell.angle_gamma   90.00
#
_symmetry.space_group_name_H-M   'P 1'
#
loop_
_entity.id
_entity.type
_entity.pdbx_description
1 polymer ?
#
loop_
_entity_poly.entity_id
_entity_poly.type
_entity_poly.pdbx_seq_one_letter_code
_entity_poly.pdbx_strand_id
1 'polypeptide(L)'
;MVALLFGTAISTATMSVAKREVLSVAAGGTGAVLAATPKAGSLTIFILDSDSVSHGVEQTTGTPATTENKYSIANNTELTFNATTFASAGQVVCYYLLDGSHPTFTVDNVSFPGGYKIYADSAIRGTNQVDKYVQYQLLNCKPKSNVSLTMDSSNVAKLSIEWDLFADSAGDMMHYVEV
;
A
#
# COMPACT_ATOMS: atom_id res chain seq x y z
N MET A 1 2.06 -8.64 -8.28
CA MET A 1 1.65 -8.33 -9.68
C MET A 1 1.93 -6.89 -10.10
N VAL A 2 2.05 -5.93 -9.16
CA VAL A 2 2.39 -4.52 -9.47
C VAL A 2 3.87 -4.33 -9.89
N ALA A 3 4.80 -5.09 -9.32
CA ALA A 3 6.22 -5.00 -9.63
C ALA A 3 6.60 -5.35 -11.08
N LEU A 4 5.82 -6.23 -11.74
CA LEU A 4 5.96 -6.53 -13.18
C LEU A 4 5.64 -5.33 -14.07
N LEU A 5 4.72 -4.45 -13.64
CA LEU A 5 4.34 -3.25 -14.38
C LEU A 5 5.43 -2.17 -14.31
N PHE A 6 6.19 -2.15 -13.22
CA PHE A 6 7.27 -1.19 -13.01
C PHE A 6 8.66 -1.73 -13.34
N GLY A 7 8.76 -2.99 -13.78
CA GLY A 7 10.02 -3.57 -14.23
C GLY A 7 11.07 -3.78 -13.14
N THR A 8 10.65 -3.78 -11.87
CA THR A 8 11.54 -3.81 -10.73
C THR A 8 11.35 -5.12 -9.97
N ALA A 9 12.45 -5.73 -9.57
CA ALA A 9 12.39 -6.93 -8.75
C ALA A 9 11.81 -6.58 -7.37
N ILE A 10 10.88 -7.40 -6.88
CA ILE A 10 10.48 -7.33 -5.47
C ILE A 10 11.69 -7.78 -4.66
N SER A 11 12.22 -6.90 -3.83
CA SER A 11 13.27 -7.20 -2.87
C SER A 11 12.69 -7.15 -1.46
N THR A 12 13.42 -7.71 -0.50
CA THR A 12 13.10 -7.53 0.92
C THR A 12 13.95 -6.39 1.44
N ALA A 13 13.33 -5.36 1.99
CA ALA A 13 14.03 -4.30 2.69
C ALA A 13 13.48 -4.10 4.09
N THR A 14 14.34 -3.66 4.99
CA THR A 14 13.93 -3.22 6.32
C THR A 14 13.37 -1.81 6.21
N MET A 15 12.09 -1.64 6.51
CA MET A 15 11.43 -0.34 6.53
C MET A 15 10.35 -0.27 7.59
N SER A 16 10.04 0.96 7.98
CA SER A 16 8.97 1.24 8.94
C SER A 16 7.63 1.31 8.22
N VAL A 17 6.65 0.53 8.68
CA VAL A 17 5.27 0.58 8.16
C VAL A 17 4.36 1.19 9.21
N ALA A 18 3.49 2.11 8.79
CA ALA A 18 2.48 2.70 9.67
C ALA A 18 1.40 1.67 10.00
N LYS A 19 1.14 1.50 11.29
CA LYS A 19 0.06 0.68 11.83
C LYS A 19 -0.93 1.57 12.58
N ARG A 20 -2.20 1.26 12.38
CA ARG A 20 -3.32 1.79 13.16
C ARG A 20 -3.87 0.67 14.03
N GLU A 21 -4.08 0.95 15.30
CA GLU A 21 -4.66 0.01 16.26
C GLU A 21 -5.68 0.73 17.12
N VAL A 22 -6.84 0.10 17.33
CA VAL A 22 -7.88 0.62 18.23
C VAL A 22 -7.88 -0.23 19.49
N LEU A 23 -7.73 0.42 20.64
CA LEU A 23 -7.68 -0.24 21.94
C LEU A 23 -8.83 0.21 22.81
N SER A 24 -9.38 -0.73 23.57
CA SER A 24 -10.33 -0.41 24.64
C SER A 24 -9.55 -0.03 25.90
N VAL A 25 -10.02 1.01 26.59
CA VAL A 25 -9.46 1.48 27.85
C VAL A 25 -10.54 1.31 28.92
N ALA A 26 -10.22 0.61 30.00
CA ALA A 26 -11.11 0.45 31.13
C ALA A 26 -11.28 1.79 31.87
N ALA A 27 -12.39 1.93 32.61
CA ALA A 27 -12.56 3.02 33.56
C ALA A 27 -11.35 3.06 34.53
N GLY A 28 -10.83 4.26 34.79
CA GLY A 28 -9.58 4.45 35.53
C GLY A 28 -8.31 4.43 34.67
N GLY A 29 -8.40 4.29 33.35
CA GLY A 29 -7.29 4.53 32.42
C GLY A 29 -6.33 3.36 32.21
N THR A 30 -6.76 2.12 32.43
CA THR A 30 -5.91 0.91 32.32
C THR A 30 -6.43 -0.09 31.29
N GLY A 31 -5.66 -1.14 31.01
CA GLY A 31 -6.10 -2.28 30.18
C GLY A 31 -5.83 -2.16 28.68
N ALA A 32 -5.20 -1.08 28.22
CA ALA A 32 -4.79 -0.92 26.83
C ALA A 32 -3.38 -1.49 26.61
N VAL A 33 -3.26 -2.47 25.70
CA VAL A 33 -1.99 -3.11 25.37
C VAL A 33 -1.84 -3.13 23.85
N LEU A 34 -0.75 -2.56 23.35
CA LEU A 34 -0.40 -2.62 21.93
C LEU A 34 -0.01 -4.04 21.54
N ALA A 35 -0.50 -4.51 20.40
CA ALA A 35 -0.15 -5.85 19.89
C ALA A 35 1.33 -6.00 19.48
N ALA A 36 2.07 -4.90 19.33
CA ALA A 36 3.49 -4.91 19.00
C ALA A 36 4.19 -3.66 19.55
N THR A 37 5.51 -3.78 19.76
CA THR A 37 6.34 -2.67 20.21
C THR A 37 6.44 -1.59 19.13
N PRO A 38 5.97 -0.37 19.37
CA PRO A 38 6.12 0.72 18.43
C PRO A 38 7.58 1.16 18.33
N LYS A 39 7.99 1.61 17.14
CA LYS A 39 9.28 2.29 16.98
C LYS A 39 9.34 3.50 17.90
N ALA A 40 10.46 3.66 18.60
CA ALA A 40 10.65 4.75 19.55
C ALA A 40 10.34 6.12 18.91
N GLY A 41 9.50 6.92 19.57
CA GLY A 41 9.07 8.24 19.11
C GLY A 41 8.03 8.27 17.98
N SER A 42 7.52 7.11 17.54
CA SER A 42 6.52 7.05 16.45
C SER A 42 5.06 6.97 16.92
N LEU A 43 4.83 6.74 18.22
CA LEU A 43 3.50 6.50 18.77
C LEU A 43 2.74 7.82 18.95
N THR A 44 1.54 7.90 18.36
CA THR A 44 0.58 8.98 18.54
C THR A 44 -0.77 8.38 18.91
N ILE A 45 -1.45 8.94 19.91
CA ILE A 45 -2.68 8.38 20.47
C ILE A 45 -3.77 9.44 20.53
N PHE A 46 -4.96 9.12 20.05
CA PHE A 46 -6.16 9.96 20.18
C PHE A 46 -7.28 9.18 20.88
N ILE A 47 -8.07 9.87 21.69
CA ILE A 47 -9.37 9.35 22.12
C ILE A 47 -10.26 9.19 20.90
N LEU A 48 -11.01 8.08 20.83
CA LEU A 48 -12.08 7.92 19.84
C LEU A 48 -13.41 8.33 20.45
N ASP A 49 -14.20 9.05 19.67
CA ASP A 49 -15.58 9.35 20.00
C ASP A 49 -16.46 8.08 19.89
N SER A 50 -17.74 8.19 20.27
CA SER A 50 -18.68 7.05 20.28
C SER A 50 -18.92 6.41 18.91
N ASP A 51 -18.52 7.06 17.82
CA ASP A 51 -18.58 6.53 16.46
C ASP A 51 -17.37 5.64 16.09
N SER A 52 -16.37 5.53 16.98
CA SER A 52 -15.11 4.80 16.78
C SER A 52 -14.29 5.26 15.55
N VAL A 53 -14.58 6.44 15.01
CA VAL A 53 -13.96 6.98 13.80
C VAL A 53 -13.41 8.39 14.04
N SER A 54 -14.17 9.25 14.70
CA SER A 54 -13.80 10.63 14.96
C SER A 54 -12.73 10.71 16.06
N HIS A 55 -11.72 11.54 15.81
CA HIS A 55 -10.63 11.78 16.75
C HIS A 55 -11.01 12.88 17.73
N GLY A 56 -11.05 12.52 19.01
CA GLY A 56 -11.13 13.45 20.12
C GLY A 56 -9.74 13.96 20.52
N VAL A 57 -9.56 14.18 21.83
CA VAL A 57 -8.34 14.79 22.37
C VAL A 57 -7.13 13.85 22.25
N GLU A 58 -6.01 14.40 21.78
CA GLU A 58 -4.72 13.70 21.75
C GLU A 58 -4.22 13.39 23.16
N GLN A 59 -3.74 12.17 23.36
CA GLN A 59 -3.06 11.76 24.57
C GLN A 59 -1.55 11.90 24.35
N THR A 60 -0.92 12.78 25.12
CA THR A 60 0.51 13.07 24.99
C THR A 60 1.33 12.37 26.07
N THR A 61 2.60 12.06 25.81
CA THR A 61 3.44 11.40 26.81
C THR A 61 3.59 12.27 28.07
N GLY A 62 3.49 11.66 29.25
CA GLY A 62 3.68 12.35 30.53
C GLY A 62 3.37 11.48 31.74
N THR A 63 2.92 12.12 32.82
CA THR A 63 2.58 11.46 34.08
C THR A 63 1.05 11.33 34.21
N PRO A 64 0.45 10.22 33.74
CA PRO A 64 -1.01 10.03 33.78
C PRO A 64 -1.59 10.04 35.20
N ALA A 65 -0.78 9.75 36.23
CA ALA A 65 -1.25 9.78 37.61
C ALA A 65 -1.67 11.18 38.10
N THR A 66 -1.16 12.25 37.48
CA THR A 66 -1.33 13.63 37.97
C THR A 66 -1.91 14.60 36.96
N THR A 67 -1.90 14.27 35.67
CA THR A 67 -2.25 15.22 34.61
C THR A 67 -3.15 14.56 33.56
N GLU A 68 -4.26 15.21 33.25
CA GLU A 68 -5.20 14.79 32.22
C GLU A 68 -4.57 14.81 30.82
N ASN A 69 -5.12 13.99 29.92
CA ASN A 69 -4.69 13.85 28.53
C ASN A 69 -3.22 13.44 28.38
N LYS A 70 -2.71 12.74 29.41
CA LYS A 70 -1.39 12.13 29.42
C LYS A 70 -1.46 10.62 29.42
N TYR A 71 -0.47 10.01 28.79
CA TYR A 71 -0.23 8.58 28.87
C TYR A 71 1.23 8.28 29.25
N SER A 72 1.44 7.09 29.81
CA SER A 72 2.74 6.45 29.92
C SER A 72 2.70 5.07 29.27
N ILE A 73 3.88 4.59 28.85
CA ILE A 73 4.06 3.25 28.30
C ILE A 73 5.01 2.46 29.19
N ALA A 74 4.57 1.29 29.64
CA ALA A 74 5.38 0.31 30.36
C ALA A 74 5.59 -0.93 29.48
N ASN A 75 6.68 -1.68 29.72
CA ASN A 75 6.97 -2.93 29.02
C ASN A 75 6.90 -2.81 27.47
N ASN A 76 7.19 -1.62 26.94
CA ASN A 76 7.11 -1.24 25.53
C ASN A 76 5.73 -1.37 24.84
N THR A 77 4.68 -1.79 25.54
CA THR A 77 3.36 -2.08 24.92
C THR A 77 2.16 -1.74 25.81
N GLU A 78 2.34 -1.69 27.12
CA GLU A 78 1.26 -1.46 28.08
C GLU A 78 1.05 0.04 28.27
N LEU A 79 -0.13 0.53 27.90
CA LEU A 79 -0.49 1.94 27.99
C LEU A 79 -1.30 2.21 29.26
N THR A 80 -0.90 3.25 29.98
CA THR A 80 -1.66 3.79 31.12
C THR A 80 -2.05 5.21 30.83
N PHE A 81 -3.31 5.55 31.07
CA PHE A 81 -3.89 6.86 30.87
C PHE A 81 -4.36 7.46 32.20
N ASN A 82 -4.65 8.76 32.19
CA ASN A 82 -5.17 9.44 33.37
C ASN A 82 -6.60 8.97 33.70
N ALA A 83 -6.87 8.74 34.99
CA ALA A 83 -8.16 8.24 35.47
C ALA A 83 -9.32 9.25 35.31
N THR A 84 -9.04 10.55 35.31
CA THR A 84 -10.05 11.58 35.04
C THR A 84 -10.39 11.63 33.55
N THR A 85 -9.37 11.51 32.67
CA THR A 85 -9.59 11.39 31.22
C THR A 85 -10.42 10.16 30.86
N PHE A 86 -10.21 9.03 31.54
CA PHE A 86 -11.00 7.81 31.41
C PHE A 86 -11.83 7.51 32.66
N ALA A 87 -12.67 8.46 33.07
CA ALA A 87 -13.59 8.27 34.19
C ALA A 87 -14.60 7.12 33.91
N SER A 88 -14.98 6.97 32.65
CA SER A 88 -15.70 5.81 32.12
C SER A 88 -14.82 5.03 31.15
N ALA A 89 -15.19 3.77 30.87
CA ALA A 89 -14.54 3.01 29.81
C ALA A 89 -14.70 3.71 28.45
N GLY A 90 -13.68 3.60 27.61
CA GLY A 90 -13.64 4.27 26.31
C GLY A 90 -12.70 3.57 25.34
N GLN A 91 -12.43 4.22 24.21
CA GLN A 91 -11.51 3.71 23.19
C GLN A 91 -10.48 4.75 22.81
N VAL A 92 -9.30 4.28 22.41
CA VAL A 92 -8.25 5.09 21.80
C VAL A 92 -7.83 4.49 20.47
N VAL A 93 -7.39 5.35 19.57
CA VAL A 93 -6.68 4.95 18.37
C VAL A 93 -5.20 5.28 18.52
N CYS A 94 -4.35 4.30 18.27
CA CYS A 94 -2.91 4.40 18.30
C CYS A 94 -2.38 4.28 16.87
N TYR A 95 -1.60 5.27 16.45
CA TYR A 95 -0.83 5.27 15.22
C TYR A 95 0.65 5.13 15.56
N TYR A 96 1.32 4.15 14.98
CA TYR A 96 2.75 3.95 15.22
C TYR A 96 3.44 3.25 14.06
N LEU A 97 4.76 3.38 14.01
CA LEU A 97 5.58 2.69 13.03
C LEU A 97 6.06 1.34 13.58
N LEU A 98 6.01 0.31 12.75
CA LEU A 98 6.63 -0.99 13.00
C LEU A 98 7.82 -1.16 12.06
N ASP A 99 9.01 -1.37 12.64
CA ASP A 99 10.17 -1.78 11.86
C ASP A 99 10.04 -3.27 11.53
N GLY A 100 10.17 -3.60 10.24
CA GLY A 100 10.09 -4.96 9.77
C GLY A 100 10.75 -5.14 8.41
N SER A 101 11.00 -6.40 8.07
CA SER A 101 11.41 -6.78 6.72
C SER A 101 10.15 -6.99 5.87
N HIS A 102 9.98 -6.14 4.86
CA HIS A 102 8.80 -6.16 4.00
C HIS A 102 9.21 -6.35 2.54
N PRO A 103 8.40 -7.08 1.73
CA PRO A 103 8.53 -7.07 0.29
C PRO A 103 8.29 -5.66 -0.25
N THR A 104 9.27 -5.10 -0.94
CA THR A 104 9.24 -3.75 -1.50
C THR A 104 9.78 -3.75 -2.92
N PHE A 105 9.46 -2.70 -3.66
CA PHE A 105 10.11 -2.37 -4.92
C PHE A 105 10.22 -0.84 -5.01
N THR A 106 11.33 -0.35 -5.53
CA THR A 106 11.53 1.08 -5.76
C THR A 106 11.33 1.38 -7.23
N VAL A 107 10.52 2.38 -7.54
CA VAL A 107 10.47 2.97 -8.89
C VAL A 107 11.41 4.17 -8.87
N ASP A 108 12.61 4.00 -9.40
CA ASP A 108 13.56 5.10 -9.56
C ASP A 108 13.55 5.62 -11.01
N ASN A 109 14.26 6.72 -11.26
CA ASN A 109 14.36 7.33 -12.58
C ASN A 109 15.54 6.79 -13.41
N VAL A 110 16.26 5.77 -12.94
CA VAL A 110 17.50 5.24 -13.54
C VAL A 110 17.30 3.82 -14.09
N SER A 111 16.62 2.99 -13.32
CA SER A 111 16.33 1.57 -13.47
C SER A 111 15.02 1.30 -14.20
N PHE A 112 14.63 2.17 -15.14
CA PHE A 112 13.49 1.86 -16.01
C PHE A 112 13.70 0.47 -16.62
N PRO A 113 12.66 -0.38 -16.67
CA PRO A 113 12.77 -1.70 -17.27
C PRO A 113 13.46 -1.61 -18.63
N GLY A 114 14.42 -2.51 -18.84
CA GLY A 114 14.90 -2.80 -20.19
C GLY A 114 13.71 -3.09 -21.09
N GLY A 115 13.84 -2.78 -22.39
CA GLY A 115 12.80 -3.10 -23.36
C GLY A 115 12.47 -4.59 -23.31
N TYR A 116 11.19 -4.92 -23.33
CA TYR A 116 10.72 -6.30 -23.37
C TYR A 116 9.88 -6.59 -24.60
N LYS A 117 9.75 -7.88 -24.92
CA LYS A 117 8.92 -8.37 -26.04
C LYS A 117 7.51 -8.66 -25.55
N ILE A 118 6.51 -8.21 -26.30
CA ILE A 118 5.11 -8.59 -26.07
C ILE A 118 4.72 -9.56 -27.18
N TYR A 119 4.25 -10.75 -26.81
CA TYR A 119 3.57 -11.67 -27.72
C TYR A 119 2.09 -11.58 -27.45
N ALA A 120 1.31 -11.35 -28.49
CA ALA A 120 -0.13 -11.22 -28.39
C ALA A 120 -0.79 -12.09 -29.46
N ASP A 121 -1.56 -13.06 -28.98
CA ASP A 121 -2.39 -13.93 -29.79
C ASP A 121 -3.81 -13.34 -29.84
N SER A 122 -4.34 -13.17 -31.05
CA SER A 122 -5.67 -12.62 -31.25
C SER A 122 -6.36 -13.24 -32.45
N ALA A 123 -7.69 -13.22 -32.45
CA ALA A 123 -8.49 -13.48 -33.64
C ALA A 123 -8.85 -12.14 -34.26
N ILE A 124 -8.28 -11.82 -35.42
CA ILE A 124 -8.61 -10.61 -36.17
C ILE A 124 -9.61 -10.98 -37.26
N ARG A 125 -10.73 -10.25 -37.32
CA ARG A 125 -11.70 -10.37 -38.41
C ARG A 125 -11.28 -9.49 -39.58
N GLY A 126 -11.03 -10.11 -40.72
CA GLY A 126 -10.74 -9.39 -41.97
C GLY A 126 -11.97 -8.71 -42.57
N THR A 127 -11.75 -7.87 -43.59
CA THR A 127 -12.83 -7.20 -44.37
C THR A 127 -13.73 -8.19 -45.12
N ASN A 128 -13.27 -9.44 -45.28
CA ASN A 128 -14.01 -10.57 -45.80
C ASN A 128 -14.89 -11.29 -44.75
N GLN A 129 -14.97 -10.77 -43.53
CA GLN A 129 -15.68 -11.35 -42.39
C GLN A 129 -15.22 -12.76 -41.96
N VAL A 130 -14.01 -13.15 -42.36
CA VAL A 130 -13.38 -14.40 -41.91
C VAL A 130 -12.45 -14.07 -40.74
N ASP A 131 -12.59 -14.83 -39.66
CA ASP A 131 -11.71 -14.74 -38.50
C ASP A 131 -10.42 -15.48 -38.79
N LYS A 132 -9.28 -14.80 -38.61
CA LYS A 132 -7.96 -15.41 -38.68
C LYS A 132 -7.27 -15.32 -37.34
N TYR A 133 -6.62 -16.41 -36.94
CA TYR A 133 -5.71 -16.37 -35.82
C TYR A 133 -4.43 -15.68 -36.23
N VAL A 134 -4.01 -14.73 -35.41
CA VAL A 134 -2.79 -13.98 -35.64
C VAL A 134 -2.00 -13.94 -34.35
N GLN A 135 -0.69 -13.97 -34.51
CA GLN A 135 0.23 -13.59 -33.46
C GLN A 135 0.96 -12.34 -33.92
N TYR A 136 0.94 -11.30 -33.09
CA TYR A 136 1.85 -10.18 -33.26
C TYR A 136 2.86 -10.14 -32.12
N GLN A 137 4.10 -9.87 -32.49
CA GLN A 137 5.23 -9.77 -31.59
C GLN A 137 5.75 -8.34 -31.65
N LEU A 138 5.66 -7.62 -30.55
CA LEU A 138 6.29 -6.31 -30.40
C LEU A 138 7.70 -6.52 -29.84
N LEU A 139 8.72 -6.03 -30.55
CA LEU A 139 10.11 -6.49 -30.38
C LEU A 139 10.86 -5.78 -29.26
N ASN A 140 10.51 -4.52 -28.99
CA ASN A 140 11.13 -3.69 -27.97
C ASN A 140 10.11 -2.68 -27.42
N CYS A 141 9.45 -3.05 -26.33
CA CYS A 141 8.42 -2.25 -25.68
C CYS A 141 8.92 -1.76 -24.33
N LYS A 142 8.63 -0.51 -24.00
CA LYS A 142 8.76 0.01 -22.63
C LYS A 142 7.41 0.55 -22.16
N PRO A 143 6.92 0.16 -20.97
CA PRO A 143 5.69 0.70 -20.44
C PRO A 143 5.95 2.14 -20.04
N LYS A 144 5.03 3.02 -20.39
CA LYS A 144 4.98 4.34 -19.79
C LYS A 144 4.50 4.21 -18.35
N SER A 145 4.90 5.15 -17.50
CA SER A 145 4.50 5.17 -16.08
C SER A 145 3.01 5.49 -15.84
N ASN A 146 2.16 5.48 -16.87
CA ASN A 146 0.73 5.75 -16.82
C ASN A 146 -0.09 4.44 -16.84
N VAL A 147 -0.07 3.71 -15.73
CA VAL A 147 -0.95 2.55 -15.54
C VAL A 147 -2.24 3.00 -14.85
N SER A 148 -3.39 2.62 -15.41
CA SER A 148 -4.70 2.81 -14.78
C SER A 148 -5.42 1.47 -14.62
N LEU A 149 -5.85 1.17 -13.40
CA LEU A 149 -6.69 0.03 -13.07
C LEU A 149 -7.99 0.55 -12.46
N THR A 150 -9.10 0.39 -13.18
CA THR A 150 -10.43 0.78 -12.71
C THR A 150 -11.22 -0.47 -12.40
N MET A 151 -11.70 -0.56 -11.15
CA MET A 151 -12.64 -1.60 -10.71
C MET A 151 -13.79 -0.91 -10.00
N ASP A 152 -15.01 -1.24 -10.39
CA ASP A 152 -16.20 -0.83 -9.68
C ASP A 152 -17.22 -1.97 -9.67
N SER A 153 -18.24 -1.87 -8.82
CA SER A 153 -19.24 -2.94 -8.64
C SER A 153 -20.25 -3.06 -9.79
N SER A 154 -20.25 -2.11 -10.72
CA SER A 154 -21.25 -1.93 -11.77
C SER A 154 -20.69 -2.11 -13.18
N ASN A 155 -19.37 -2.05 -13.36
CA ASN A 155 -18.68 -2.17 -14.64
C ASN A 155 -17.59 -3.24 -14.59
N VAL A 156 -17.23 -3.71 -15.77
CA VAL A 156 -16.12 -4.66 -15.94
C VAL A 156 -14.80 -3.97 -15.62
N ALA A 157 -13.92 -4.67 -14.90
CA ALA A 157 -12.59 -4.17 -14.58
C ALA A 157 -11.83 -3.77 -15.86
N LYS A 158 -11.23 -2.58 -15.85
CA LYS A 158 -10.43 -2.05 -16.95
C LYS A 158 -8.99 -1.85 -16.51
N LEU A 159 -8.06 -2.48 -17.24
CA LEU A 159 -6.62 -2.20 -17.15
C LEU A 159 -6.19 -1.45 -18.41
N SER A 160 -5.59 -0.29 -18.24
CA SER A 160 -5.03 0.53 -19.31
C SER A 160 -3.55 0.79 -19.04
N ILE A 161 -2.71 0.46 -20.02
CA ILE A 161 -1.26 0.66 -19.98
C ILE A 161 -0.88 1.20 -21.36
N GLU A 162 -0.03 2.22 -21.42
CA GLU A 162 0.60 2.66 -22.67
C GLU A 162 2.03 2.14 -22.76
N TRP A 163 2.46 1.79 -23.96
CA TRP A 163 3.83 1.36 -24.23
C TRP A 163 4.46 2.24 -25.31
N ASP A 164 5.71 2.63 -25.09
CA ASP A 164 6.59 3.15 -26.14
C ASP A 164 7.22 1.97 -26.89
N LEU A 165 7.08 1.99 -28.21
CA LEU A 165 7.67 1.00 -29.12
C LEU A 165 8.94 1.57 -29.71
N PHE A 166 10.02 0.81 -29.58
CA PHE A 166 11.32 1.14 -30.16
C PHE A 166 11.70 0.11 -31.21
N ALA A 167 12.59 0.50 -32.13
CA ALA A 167 13.23 -0.46 -33.01
C ALA A 167 14.15 -1.40 -32.23
N ASP A 168 14.27 -2.63 -32.70
CA ASP A 168 15.31 -3.56 -32.27
C ASP A 168 16.65 -3.27 -32.98
N SER A 169 17.65 -4.14 -32.80
CA SER A 169 18.96 -3.97 -33.45
C SER A 169 18.93 -4.05 -34.98
N ALA A 170 17.88 -4.63 -35.56
CA ALA A 170 17.68 -4.71 -37.01
C ALA A 170 16.88 -3.54 -37.57
N GLY A 171 16.29 -2.69 -36.71
CA GLY A 171 15.40 -1.59 -37.12
C GLY A 171 13.92 -1.96 -37.03
N ASP A 172 13.59 -3.18 -36.61
CA ASP A 172 12.24 -3.71 -36.64
C ASP A 172 11.50 -3.41 -35.32
N MET A 173 10.23 -3.03 -35.40
CA MET A 173 9.41 -2.70 -34.22
C MET A 173 8.36 -3.78 -33.90
N MET A 174 7.89 -4.50 -34.91
CA MET A 174 6.82 -5.48 -34.78
C MET A 174 6.93 -6.56 -35.85
N HIS A 175 6.65 -7.81 -35.48
CA HIS A 175 6.36 -8.89 -36.41
C HIS A 175 4.88 -9.27 -36.33
N TYR A 176 4.32 -9.65 -37.48
CA TYR A 176 2.96 -10.17 -37.61
C TYR A 176 3.01 -11.49 -38.36
N VAL A 177 2.35 -12.50 -37.81
CA VAL A 177 2.22 -13.82 -38.41
C VAL A 177 0.76 -14.27 -38.34
N GLU A 178 0.21 -14.67 -39.48
CA GLU A 178 -1.06 -15.40 -39.53
C GLU A 178 -0.79 -16.87 -39.25
N VAL A 179 -1.59 -17.48 -38.37
CA VAL A 179 -1.49 -18.89 -37.97
C VAL A 179 -2.60 -19.70 -38.63
#